data_AF-A0A928KJZ3-F1
#
_entry.id   AF-A0A928KJZ3-F1
#
_cell.length_a   1.000
_cell.length_b   1.000
_cell.length_c   1.000
_cell.angle_alpha   90.00
_cell.angle_beta   90.00
_cell.angle_gamma   90.00
#
_symmetry.space_group_name_H-M   'P 1'
#
loop_
_entity.id
_entity.type
_entity.pdbx_description
1 polymer ?
#
loop_
_entity_poly.entity_id
_entity_poly.type
_entity_poly.pdbx_seq_one_letter_code
_entity_poly.pdbx_strand_id
1 'polypeptide(L)'
;MKKFLSLALAMLMFSVLFCGCENADPQKDNSASAEVTTAPADEVDYDAVYSEILENTYSLIDSKSNITSAQEGQTGIIEAIAGLDNDIAFEVVGYSIEDITGDGVKELVIGAVCNNENSWFDEPDLFAVYTIANDKPWLLIDGWARNSYQLLDDGTFLYEGSGGAAYTNIGIFRVSQGGTALMCNEYYFTEPDENHANAIVVYYNTLGKPYSNQSEKTDKGLSDFSDIREGYKEKLVTLNLVPFSEYK
;
A
#
# COMPACT_ATOMS: atom_id res chain seq x y z
N MET A 1 -28.77 52.71 9.46
CA MET A 1 -29.07 51.62 10.40
C MET A 1 -27.75 51.06 10.92
N LYS A 2 -27.61 50.98 12.25
CA LYS A 2 -26.51 50.38 13.09
C LYS A 2 -25.07 50.80 12.70
N LYS A 3 -24.56 51.99 13.07
CA LYS A 3 -24.02 52.49 14.37
C LYS A 3 -22.85 51.68 14.95
N PHE A 4 -21.64 52.22 14.72
CA PHE A 4 -20.42 52.00 15.51
C PHE A 4 -20.62 52.45 16.96
N LEU A 5 -20.12 51.69 17.93
CA LEU A 5 -20.01 52.12 19.32
C LEU A 5 -18.61 51.82 19.83
N SER A 6 -17.82 52.88 19.98
CA SER A 6 -16.65 52.96 20.84
C SER A 6 -17.14 53.22 22.27
N LEU A 7 -16.55 52.56 23.26
CA LEU A 7 -16.56 53.08 24.63
C LEU A 7 -15.35 52.61 25.43
N ALA A 8 -14.57 53.60 25.89
CA ALA A 8 -13.50 53.47 26.86
C ALA A 8 -14.04 53.47 28.30
N LEU A 9 -13.40 52.75 29.22
CA LEU A 9 -13.43 52.93 30.69
C LEU A 9 -12.64 51.77 31.33
N ALA A 10 -11.94 51.85 32.45
CA ALA A 10 -11.22 52.86 33.22
C ALA A 10 -10.41 52.05 34.23
N MET A 11 -9.20 52.50 34.57
CA MET A 11 -8.41 51.94 35.67
C MET A 11 -9.19 52.06 36.98
N LEU A 12 -9.20 51.00 37.79
CA LEU A 12 -9.37 51.12 39.23
C LEU A 12 -8.38 50.20 39.95
N MET A 13 -7.40 50.84 40.57
CA MET A 13 -6.50 50.28 41.57
C MET A 13 -7.26 50.13 42.88
N PHE A 14 -7.20 48.97 43.53
CA PHE A 14 -7.33 48.88 44.97
C PHE A 14 -6.21 48.03 45.54
N SER A 15 -5.53 48.61 46.50
CA SER A 15 -4.24 48.24 47.06
C SER A 15 -4.36 47.21 48.20
N VAL A 16 -3.53 46.17 48.10
CA VAL A 16 -2.80 45.37 49.11
C VAL A 16 -3.34 45.21 50.54
N LEU A 17 -3.36 43.95 50.98
CA LEU A 17 -2.78 43.55 52.27
C LEU A 17 -2.02 42.21 52.13
N PHE A 18 -0.79 42.27 52.62
CA PHE A 18 0.31 41.31 52.53
C PHE A 18 0.16 40.12 53.49
N CYS A 19 0.64 38.96 53.04
CA CYS A 19 1.58 38.11 53.79
C CYS A 19 2.27 37.24 52.73
N GLY A 20 3.52 37.53 52.33
CA GLY A 20 4.73 37.03 53.01
C GLY A 20 4.89 35.54 52.69
N CYS A 21 5.81 35.08 51.84
CA CYS A 21 7.25 35.37 51.83
C CYS A 21 7.86 35.38 50.41
N GLU A 22 9.00 36.06 50.34
CA GLU A 22 9.81 36.47 49.20
C GLU A 22 10.51 35.31 48.45
N ASN A 23 10.76 35.57 47.16
CA ASN A 23 11.37 34.69 46.16
C ASN A 23 12.89 34.47 46.38
N ALA A 24 13.37 33.30 45.96
CA ALA A 24 14.73 33.12 45.44
C ALA A 24 14.70 32.17 44.23
N ASP A 25 15.07 32.70 43.06
CA ASP A 25 15.56 31.99 41.86
C ASP A 25 17.11 31.90 41.97
N PRO A 26 17.88 31.01 41.31
CA PRO A 26 17.55 30.00 40.29
C PRO A 26 18.20 28.60 40.52
N GLN A 27 17.91 27.69 39.56
CA GLN A 27 18.78 26.59 39.10
C GLN A 27 18.41 25.17 39.58
N LYS A 28 17.82 24.37 38.68
CA LYS A 28 18.41 23.14 38.10
C LYS A 28 17.37 22.38 37.27
N ASP A 29 17.65 22.24 35.98
CA ASP A 29 17.17 21.13 35.17
C ASP A 29 17.37 19.82 35.93
N ASN A 30 16.26 19.14 36.20
CA ASN A 30 16.24 17.70 36.41
C ASN A 30 15.10 17.16 35.55
N SER A 31 15.46 16.86 34.31
CA SER A 31 14.71 15.93 33.46
C SER A 31 14.61 14.59 34.21
N ALA A 32 13.48 14.38 34.86
CA ALA A 32 13.04 13.05 35.24
C ALA A 32 12.39 12.45 33.99
N SER A 33 13.20 11.72 33.23
CA SER A 33 12.73 10.76 32.23
C SER A 33 11.74 9.83 32.93
N ALA A 34 10.46 10.01 32.66
CA ALA A 34 9.46 9.00 32.96
C ALA A 34 9.74 7.83 32.02
N GLU A 35 10.48 6.87 32.54
CA GLU A 35 10.70 5.57 31.92
C GLU A 35 9.33 4.90 31.78
N VAL A 36 8.76 4.98 30.56
CA VAL A 36 7.65 4.13 30.16
C VAL A 36 8.25 2.74 30.01
N THR A 37 8.23 1.96 31.08
CA THR A 37 8.39 0.51 31.01
C THR A 37 7.23 -0.04 30.19
N THR A 38 7.45 -0.22 28.89
CA THR A 38 6.64 -1.09 28.06
C THR A 38 6.87 -2.51 28.52
N ALA A 39 5.81 -3.16 29.00
CA ALA A 39 5.74 -4.60 29.15
C ALA A 39 6.15 -5.28 27.81
N PRO A 40 6.74 -6.48 27.82
CA PRO A 40 7.12 -7.14 26.58
C PRO A 40 5.85 -7.35 25.76
N ALA A 41 5.80 -6.77 24.57
CA ALA A 41 4.80 -7.17 23.58
C ALA A 41 5.02 -8.67 23.34
N ASP A 42 3.99 -9.48 23.53
CA ASP A 42 4.01 -10.86 23.07
C ASP A 42 4.42 -10.83 21.59
N GLU A 43 5.49 -11.55 21.24
CA GLU A 43 5.94 -11.65 19.86
C GLU A 43 4.80 -12.26 19.04
N VAL A 44 4.29 -11.52 18.04
CA VAL A 44 3.18 -11.98 17.21
C VAL A 44 3.63 -13.22 16.44
N ASP A 45 2.91 -14.33 16.63
CA ASP A 45 3.09 -15.55 15.84
C ASP A 45 2.42 -15.37 14.46
N TYR A 46 3.14 -14.74 13.55
CA TYR A 46 2.64 -14.44 12.20
C TYR A 46 2.31 -15.71 11.41
N ASP A 47 3.06 -16.79 11.61
CA ASP A 47 2.80 -18.08 10.96
C ASP A 47 1.43 -18.62 11.38
N ALA A 48 1.11 -18.57 12.68
CA ALA A 48 -0.20 -18.95 13.18
C ALA A 48 -1.32 -18.04 12.65
N VAL A 49 -1.10 -16.72 12.61
CA VAL A 49 -2.09 -15.74 12.12
C VAL A 49 -2.44 -15.98 10.65
N TYR A 50 -1.44 -16.28 9.82
CA TYR A 50 -1.60 -16.42 8.36
C TYR A 50 -1.84 -17.85 7.88
N SER A 51 -1.74 -18.85 8.77
CA SER A 51 -1.89 -20.27 8.45
C SER A 51 -3.13 -20.61 7.62
N GLU A 52 -4.30 -20.07 7.95
CA GLU A 52 -5.53 -20.35 7.20
C GLU A 52 -5.45 -19.85 5.74
N ILE A 53 -4.84 -18.70 5.49
CA ILE A 53 -4.68 -18.16 4.13
C ILE A 53 -3.71 -19.02 3.33
N LEU A 54 -2.60 -19.45 3.95
CA LEU A 54 -1.61 -20.32 3.31
C LEU A 54 -2.20 -21.69 2.97
N GLU A 55 -2.96 -22.29 3.88
CA GLU A 55 -3.66 -23.57 3.66
C GLU A 55 -4.71 -23.47 2.55
N ASN A 56 -5.48 -22.38 2.54
CA ASN A 56 -6.48 -22.13 1.50
C ASN A 56 -5.82 -21.91 0.14
N THR A 57 -4.67 -21.23 0.10
CA THR A 57 -3.90 -21.00 -1.14
C THR A 57 -3.32 -22.30 -1.66
N TYR A 58 -2.71 -23.12 -0.80
CA TYR A 58 -2.24 -24.45 -1.18
C TYR A 58 -3.38 -25.30 -1.76
N SER A 59 -4.53 -25.32 -1.09
CA SER A 59 -5.70 -26.08 -1.52
C SER A 59 -6.27 -25.57 -2.85
N LEU A 60 -6.22 -24.25 -3.09
CA LEU A 60 -6.61 -23.62 -4.36
C LEU A 60 -5.72 -24.11 -5.51
N ILE A 61 -4.40 -24.17 -5.30
CA ILE A 61 -3.45 -24.65 -6.31
C ILE A 61 -3.66 -26.15 -6.57
N ASP A 62 -3.80 -26.96 -5.51
CA ASP A 62 -4.03 -28.41 -5.62
C ASP A 62 -5.32 -28.75 -6.38
N SER A 63 -6.39 -28.01 -6.09
CA SER A 63 -7.73 -28.25 -6.63
C SER A 63 -8.05 -27.44 -7.89
N LYS A 64 -7.04 -26.85 -8.56
CA LYS A 64 -7.23 -25.85 -9.62
C LYS A 64 -8.20 -26.22 -10.76
N SER A 65 -8.35 -27.51 -11.05
CA SER A 65 -9.31 -28.01 -12.06
C SER A 65 -10.79 -27.86 -11.65
N ASN A 66 -11.07 -27.58 -10.38
CA ASN A 66 -12.42 -27.46 -9.82
C ASN A 66 -12.79 -26.02 -9.40
N ILE A 67 -11.99 -25.03 -9.78
CA ILE A 67 -12.24 -23.63 -9.45
C ILE A 67 -13.43 -23.12 -10.25
N THR A 68 -14.48 -22.69 -9.56
CA THR A 68 -15.71 -22.16 -10.17
C THR A 68 -15.92 -20.66 -9.93
N SER A 69 -15.23 -20.10 -8.93
CA SER A 69 -15.22 -18.67 -8.60
C SER A 69 -13.98 -18.33 -7.78
N ALA A 70 -13.46 -17.12 -7.94
CA ALA A 70 -12.39 -16.57 -7.10
C ALA A 70 -12.97 -15.91 -5.84
N GLN A 71 -12.31 -16.08 -4.70
CA GLN A 71 -12.51 -15.23 -3.53
C GLN A 71 -11.58 -14.01 -3.60
N GLU A 72 -11.78 -13.03 -2.72
CA GLU A 72 -10.88 -11.88 -2.60
C GLU A 72 -9.43 -12.36 -2.37
N GLY A 73 -8.48 -11.77 -3.10
CA GLY A 73 -7.06 -12.14 -3.06
C GLY A 73 -6.69 -13.43 -3.80
N GLN A 74 -7.64 -14.10 -4.48
CA GLN A 74 -7.36 -15.33 -5.22
C GLN A 74 -7.24 -15.13 -6.73
N THR A 75 -7.75 -14.02 -7.27
CA THR A 75 -7.87 -13.85 -8.73
C THR A 75 -6.52 -13.96 -9.44
N GLY A 76 -5.49 -13.24 -8.98
CA GLY A 76 -4.15 -13.31 -9.56
C GLY A 76 -3.53 -14.70 -9.47
N ILE A 77 -3.73 -15.41 -8.36
CA ILE A 77 -3.24 -16.78 -8.16
C ILE A 77 -3.86 -17.72 -9.18
N ILE A 78 -5.18 -17.61 -9.40
CA ILE A 78 -5.92 -18.45 -10.34
C ILE A 78 -5.44 -18.21 -11.77
N GLU A 79 -5.28 -16.94 -12.16
CA GLU A 79 -4.75 -16.57 -13.47
C GLU A 79 -3.32 -17.08 -13.67
N ALA A 80 -2.48 -16.97 -12.63
CA ALA A 80 -1.10 -17.44 -12.63
C ALA A 80 -0.99 -18.96 -12.83
N ILE A 81 -1.91 -19.76 -12.27
CA ILE A 81 -1.81 -21.23 -12.37
C ILE A 81 -2.64 -21.82 -13.52
N ALA A 82 -3.38 -20.99 -14.25
CA ALA A 82 -4.31 -21.40 -15.27
C ALA A 82 -3.60 -22.12 -16.43
N GLY A 83 -4.04 -23.34 -16.74
CA GLY A 83 -3.53 -24.11 -17.86
C GLY A 83 -2.17 -24.78 -17.64
N LEU A 84 -1.57 -24.64 -16.45
CA LEU A 84 -0.35 -25.38 -16.10
C LEU A 84 -0.65 -26.82 -15.67
N ASP A 85 0.40 -27.62 -15.55
CA ASP A 85 0.40 -28.85 -14.77
C ASP A 85 0.48 -28.54 -13.25
N ASN A 86 0.08 -29.48 -12.39
CA ASN A 86 -0.03 -29.24 -10.94
C ASN A 86 1.34 -28.98 -10.29
N ASP A 87 2.35 -29.76 -10.64
CA ASP A 87 3.74 -29.59 -10.18
C ASP A 87 4.27 -28.19 -10.50
N ILE A 88 4.10 -27.73 -11.75
CA ILE A 88 4.53 -26.38 -12.16
C ILE A 88 3.75 -25.30 -11.40
N ALA A 89 2.45 -25.48 -11.19
CA ALA A 89 1.64 -24.47 -10.49
C ALA A 89 2.09 -24.20 -9.05
N PHE A 90 2.61 -25.22 -8.37
CA PHE A 90 3.17 -25.07 -7.02
C PHE A 90 4.52 -24.34 -7.01
N GLU A 91 5.24 -24.31 -8.14
CA GLU A 91 6.57 -23.72 -8.22
C GLU A 91 6.59 -22.25 -8.67
N VAL A 92 5.51 -21.78 -9.31
CA VAL A 92 5.42 -20.41 -9.87
C VAL A 92 4.68 -19.43 -8.96
N VAL A 93 3.96 -19.93 -7.96
CA VAL A 93 3.33 -19.14 -6.90
C VAL A 93 4.05 -19.44 -5.60
N GLY A 94 4.38 -18.38 -4.85
CA GLY A 94 5.05 -18.51 -3.56
C GLY A 94 4.55 -17.47 -2.57
N TYR A 95 5.09 -17.54 -1.36
CA TYR A 95 4.73 -16.62 -0.28
C TYR A 95 5.95 -16.16 0.53
N SER A 96 5.84 -15.02 1.19
CA SER A 96 6.76 -14.55 2.23
C SER A 96 5.99 -13.90 3.38
N ILE A 97 6.56 -13.92 4.58
CA ILE A 97 6.05 -13.20 5.75
C ILE A 97 7.14 -12.26 6.25
N GLU A 98 7.06 -10.99 5.87
CA GLU A 98 8.08 -9.98 6.14
C GLU A 98 7.47 -8.57 6.22
N ASP A 99 8.15 -7.65 6.90
CA ASP A 99 7.72 -6.25 7.03
C ASP A 99 8.15 -5.50 5.75
N ILE A 100 7.30 -5.54 4.73
CA ILE A 100 7.58 -4.90 3.42
C ILE A 100 7.24 -3.41 3.43
N THR A 101 6.44 -2.97 4.41
CA THR A 101 5.94 -1.59 4.51
C THR A 101 6.78 -0.72 5.45
N GLY A 102 7.60 -1.35 6.30
CA GLY A 102 8.47 -0.70 7.28
C GLY A 102 7.72 -0.13 8.48
N ASP A 103 6.50 -0.59 8.75
CA ASP A 103 5.67 -0.12 9.87
C ASP A 103 5.82 -0.97 11.14
N GLY A 104 6.59 -2.06 11.07
CA GLY A 104 6.85 -2.99 12.15
C GLY A 104 5.85 -4.16 12.24
N VAL A 105 4.84 -4.21 11.36
CA VAL A 105 3.93 -5.35 11.20
C VAL A 105 4.35 -6.13 9.96
N LYS A 106 4.67 -7.43 10.12
CA LYS A 106 4.95 -8.26 8.94
C LYS A 106 3.67 -8.51 8.14
N GLU A 107 3.76 -8.36 6.84
CA GLU A 107 2.72 -8.75 5.89
C GLU A 107 2.94 -10.18 5.37
N LEU A 108 1.83 -10.88 5.10
CA LEU A 108 1.86 -12.03 4.21
C LEU A 108 1.78 -11.54 2.77
N VAL A 109 2.78 -11.88 1.97
CA VAL A 109 2.79 -11.69 0.52
C VAL A 109 2.55 -13.03 -0.16
N ILE A 110 1.68 -13.06 -1.15
CA ILE A 110 1.54 -14.15 -2.12
C ILE A 110 1.78 -13.55 -3.50
N GLY A 111 2.74 -14.11 -4.24
CA GLY A 111 3.17 -13.52 -5.52
C GLY A 111 3.86 -14.51 -6.45
N ALA A 112 4.30 -13.96 -7.58
CA ALA A 112 5.05 -14.68 -8.59
C ALA A 112 6.45 -15.06 -8.10
N VAL A 113 6.81 -16.34 -8.20
CA VAL A 113 8.19 -16.78 -7.98
C VAL A 113 8.98 -16.45 -9.25
N CYS A 114 9.75 -15.36 -9.22
CA CYS A 114 10.66 -14.99 -10.30
C CYS A 114 11.96 -15.83 -10.26
N ASN A 115 12.65 -15.91 -11.40
CA ASN A 115 13.94 -16.60 -11.54
C ASN A 115 13.90 -18.13 -11.33
N ASN A 116 12.72 -18.73 -11.39
CA ASN A 116 12.53 -20.17 -11.55
C ASN A 116 12.53 -20.53 -13.05
N GLU A 117 13.14 -21.65 -13.43
CA GLU A 117 13.14 -22.16 -14.81
C GLU A 117 11.73 -22.39 -15.39
N ASN A 118 10.76 -22.65 -14.51
CA ASN A 118 9.36 -22.86 -14.87
C ASN A 118 8.50 -21.59 -14.78
N SER A 119 9.07 -20.45 -14.39
CA SER A 119 8.36 -19.18 -14.28
C SER A 119 8.45 -18.38 -15.58
N TRP A 120 7.31 -17.87 -16.03
CA TRP A 120 7.19 -16.97 -17.20
C TRP A 120 6.86 -15.53 -16.81
N PHE A 121 6.92 -15.21 -15.51
CA PHE A 121 6.69 -13.86 -15.02
C PHE A 121 7.92 -13.00 -15.29
N ASP A 122 7.76 -11.97 -16.12
CA ASP A 122 8.80 -10.97 -16.39
C ASP A 122 8.99 -10.01 -15.19
N GLU A 123 7.99 -9.91 -14.31
CA GLU A 123 7.94 -9.00 -13.17
C GLU A 123 7.54 -9.73 -11.88
N PRO A 124 8.01 -9.28 -10.70
CA PRO A 124 7.66 -9.84 -9.39
C PRO A 124 6.25 -9.40 -8.96
N ASP A 125 5.25 -9.87 -9.69
CA ASP A 125 3.84 -9.54 -9.44
C ASP A 125 3.37 -10.04 -8.07
N LEU A 126 2.69 -9.16 -7.35
CA LEU A 126 2.02 -9.44 -6.08
C LEU A 126 0.56 -9.80 -6.38
N PHE A 127 0.16 -11.04 -6.10
CA PHE A 127 -1.22 -11.49 -6.28
C PHE A 127 -2.10 -11.11 -5.09
N ALA A 128 -1.56 -11.23 -3.87
CA ALA A 128 -2.23 -10.77 -2.67
C ALA A 128 -1.23 -10.31 -1.62
N VAL A 129 -1.58 -9.26 -0.88
CA VAL A 129 -0.84 -8.80 0.30
C VAL A 129 -1.81 -8.65 1.45
N TYR A 130 -1.49 -9.26 2.59
CA TYR A 130 -2.28 -9.19 3.81
C TYR A 130 -1.47 -8.58 4.95
N THR A 131 -2.03 -7.60 5.63
CA THR A 131 -1.54 -7.10 6.93
C THR A 131 -2.34 -7.71 8.08
N ILE A 132 -2.11 -7.26 9.31
CA ILE A 132 -2.91 -7.63 10.49
C ILE A 132 -3.70 -6.42 10.96
N ALA A 133 -5.02 -6.58 11.07
CA ALA A 133 -5.91 -5.58 11.65
C ALA A 133 -6.85 -6.24 12.65
N ASN A 134 -6.88 -5.73 13.88
CA ASN A 134 -7.68 -6.30 14.97
C ASN A 134 -7.42 -7.81 15.17
N ASP A 135 -6.14 -8.19 15.22
CA ASP A 135 -5.66 -9.57 15.42
C ASP A 135 -6.10 -10.56 14.33
N LYS A 136 -6.45 -10.06 13.14
CA LYS A 136 -6.88 -10.88 12.00
C LYS A 136 -6.19 -10.44 10.71
N PRO A 137 -5.94 -11.36 9.77
CA PRO A 137 -5.50 -10.98 8.44
C PRO A 137 -6.46 -10.00 7.78
N TRP A 138 -5.90 -8.99 7.12
CA TRP A 138 -6.62 -7.97 6.39
C TRP A 138 -6.01 -7.82 4.99
N LEU A 139 -6.81 -8.02 3.95
CA LEU A 139 -6.36 -7.92 2.56
C LEU A 139 -6.11 -6.46 2.18
N LEU A 140 -4.87 -6.14 1.80
CA LEU A 140 -4.43 -4.84 1.32
C LEU A 140 -4.42 -4.74 -0.20
N ILE A 141 -3.91 -5.77 -0.87
CA ILE A 141 -3.74 -5.83 -2.32
C ILE A 141 -4.41 -7.08 -2.84
N ASP A 142 -5.20 -6.93 -3.91
CA ASP A 142 -5.76 -8.01 -4.73
C ASP A 142 -5.35 -7.74 -6.19
N GLY A 143 -4.24 -8.36 -6.60
CA GLY A 143 -3.58 -8.14 -7.88
C GLY A 143 -3.86 -9.23 -8.89
N TRP A 144 -4.00 -8.86 -10.17
CA TRP A 144 -4.27 -9.77 -11.30
C TRP A 144 -3.93 -9.11 -12.64
N ALA A 145 -4.07 -9.80 -13.76
CA ALA A 145 -3.46 -9.40 -15.04
C ALA A 145 -3.84 -8.01 -15.59
N ARG A 146 -4.98 -7.42 -15.19
CA ARG A 146 -5.37 -6.03 -15.59
C ARG A 146 -5.26 -5.00 -14.47
N ASN A 147 -4.77 -5.40 -13.32
CA ASN A 147 -4.59 -4.61 -12.11
C ASN A 147 -3.46 -5.26 -11.32
N SER A 148 -2.22 -5.06 -11.78
CA SER A 148 -1.04 -5.68 -11.17
C SER A 148 -0.43 -4.74 -10.15
N TYR A 149 0.27 -5.34 -9.18
CA TYR A 149 1.03 -4.63 -8.17
C TYR A 149 2.43 -5.22 -8.06
N GLN A 150 3.41 -4.37 -7.85
CA GLN A 150 4.79 -4.77 -7.57
C GLN A 150 5.35 -3.90 -6.43
N LEU A 151 6.28 -4.45 -5.64
CA LEU A 151 6.93 -3.73 -4.54
C LEU A 151 8.08 -2.87 -5.07
N LEU A 152 8.20 -1.64 -4.58
CA LEU A 152 9.32 -0.73 -4.84
C LEU A 152 10.31 -0.71 -3.67
N ASP A 153 11.54 -0.28 -3.96
CA ASP A 153 12.67 -0.22 -3.02
C ASP A 153 12.49 0.75 -1.84
N ASP A 154 11.47 1.61 -1.89
CA ASP A 154 11.09 2.54 -0.83
C ASP A 154 9.87 2.08 0.00
N GLY A 155 9.40 0.85 -0.20
CA GLY A 155 8.25 0.28 0.51
C GLY A 155 6.89 0.75 -0.04
N THR A 156 6.87 1.44 -1.18
CA THR A 156 5.64 1.73 -1.92
C THR A 156 5.33 0.64 -2.94
N PHE A 157 4.10 0.63 -3.45
CA PHE A 157 3.62 -0.30 -4.46
C PHE A 157 3.42 0.44 -5.77
N LEU A 158 4.05 -0.08 -6.82
CA LEU A 158 3.66 0.22 -8.19
C LEU A 158 2.33 -0.49 -8.46
N TYR A 159 1.40 0.23 -9.06
CA TYR A 159 0.13 -0.27 -9.57
C TYR A 159 0.09 -0.05 -11.08
N GLU A 160 -0.28 -1.07 -11.83
CA GLU A 160 -0.54 -0.97 -13.26
C GLU A 160 -1.96 -1.46 -13.61
N GLY A 161 -2.74 -0.58 -14.24
CA GLY A 161 -4.13 -0.86 -14.57
C GLY A 161 -4.41 -0.81 -16.07
N SER A 162 -5.15 -1.77 -16.61
CA SER A 162 -5.53 -1.81 -18.04
C SER A 162 -7.04 -1.90 -18.26
N GLY A 163 -7.63 -0.78 -18.68
CA GLY A 163 -9.02 -0.69 -19.15
C GLY A 163 -9.19 -0.90 -20.67
N GLY A 164 -8.08 -0.94 -21.43
CA GLY A 164 -8.09 -1.08 -22.88
C GLY A 164 -6.92 -0.35 -23.53
N ALA A 165 -6.82 -0.40 -24.87
CA ALA A 165 -5.67 0.14 -25.61
C ALA A 165 -5.40 1.64 -25.38
N ALA A 166 -6.44 2.42 -25.06
CA ALA A 166 -6.35 3.85 -24.77
C ALA A 166 -6.51 4.19 -23.29
N TYR A 167 -6.69 3.19 -22.42
CA TYR A 167 -7.00 3.34 -21.01
C TYR A 167 -6.00 2.52 -20.19
N THR A 168 -4.91 3.15 -19.82
CA THR A 168 -3.84 2.58 -19.01
C THR A 168 -3.60 3.47 -17.81
N ASN A 169 -3.21 2.86 -16.69
CA ASN A 169 -3.03 3.55 -15.43
C ASN A 169 -1.69 3.11 -14.82
N ILE A 170 -0.98 4.05 -14.21
CA ILE A 170 0.20 3.84 -13.39
C ILE A 170 -0.07 4.55 -12.08
N GLY A 171 0.10 3.88 -10.95
CA GLY A 171 -0.09 4.49 -9.64
C GLY A 171 1.01 4.08 -8.68
N ILE A 172 1.33 4.96 -7.74
CA ILE A 172 2.25 4.69 -6.64
C ILE A 172 1.45 4.79 -5.35
N PHE A 173 1.41 3.69 -4.61
CA PHE A 173 0.61 3.56 -3.40
C PHE A 173 1.50 3.24 -2.21
N ARG A 174 1.14 3.76 -1.04
CA ARG A 174 1.76 3.38 0.23
C ARG A 174 0.71 2.93 1.21
N VAL A 175 1.07 2.12 2.19
CA VAL A 175 0.13 1.78 3.27
C VAL A 175 -0.10 3.02 4.15
N SER A 176 -1.35 3.22 4.55
CA SER A 176 -1.75 4.27 5.48
C SER A 176 -1.13 4.05 6.86
N GLN A 177 -1.02 5.09 7.68
CA GLN A 177 -0.55 4.94 9.07
C GLN A 177 -1.36 3.93 9.90
N GLY A 178 -2.62 3.70 9.54
CA GLY A 178 -3.47 2.70 10.20
C GLY A 178 -3.29 1.26 9.70
N GLY A 179 -2.33 1.01 8.81
CA GLY A 179 -2.00 -0.31 8.29
C GLY A 179 -2.99 -0.89 7.28
N THR A 180 -4.22 -0.38 7.16
CA THR A 180 -5.33 -1.10 6.48
C THR A 180 -5.79 -0.54 5.15
N ALA A 181 -5.19 0.53 4.65
CA ALA A 181 -5.59 1.16 3.41
C ALA A 181 -4.37 1.57 2.57
N LEU A 182 -4.53 1.52 1.25
CA LEU A 182 -3.57 2.08 0.31
C LEU A 182 -3.88 3.57 0.08
N MET A 183 -2.85 4.40 0.24
CA MET A 183 -2.87 5.83 -0.01
C MET A 183 -2.13 6.09 -1.32
N CYS A 184 -2.79 6.78 -2.25
CA CYS A 184 -2.18 7.15 -3.52
C CYS A 184 -1.23 8.35 -3.35
N ASN A 185 0.02 8.17 -3.73
CA ASN A 185 1.02 9.23 -3.82
C ASN A 185 0.99 9.89 -5.20
N GLU A 186 0.96 9.08 -6.25
CA GLU A 186 0.95 9.49 -7.65
C GLU A 186 0.00 8.59 -8.44
N TYR A 187 -0.73 9.16 -9.40
CA TYR A 187 -1.58 8.39 -10.30
C TYR A 187 -1.62 9.05 -11.67
N TYR A 188 -1.09 8.36 -12.66
CA TYR A 188 -1.16 8.73 -14.07
C TYR A 188 -2.14 7.81 -14.78
N PHE A 189 -2.96 8.37 -15.67
CA PHE A 189 -3.81 7.55 -16.53
C PHE A 189 -4.04 8.18 -17.89
N THR A 190 -4.38 7.34 -18.85
CA THR A 190 -4.64 7.74 -20.23
C THR A 190 -6.11 7.64 -20.58
N GLU A 191 -6.58 8.59 -21.40
CA GLU A 191 -7.88 8.53 -22.07
C GLU A 191 -7.74 9.09 -23.50
N PRO A 192 -8.64 8.73 -24.44
CA PRO A 192 -8.72 9.37 -25.74
C PRO A 192 -8.92 10.89 -25.65
N ASP A 193 -8.26 11.67 -26.53
CA ASP A 193 -8.62 13.06 -26.73
C ASP A 193 -9.92 13.15 -27.53
N GLU A 194 -10.97 13.70 -26.92
CA GLU A 194 -12.28 13.86 -27.56
C GLU A 194 -12.24 14.79 -28.80
N ASN A 195 -11.23 15.68 -28.88
CA ASN A 195 -11.14 16.67 -29.95
C ASN A 195 -10.15 16.26 -31.07
N HIS A 196 -9.31 15.26 -30.84
CA HIS A 196 -8.26 14.86 -31.77
C HIS A 196 -8.25 13.34 -31.95
N ALA A 197 -8.69 12.88 -33.13
CA ALA A 197 -8.77 11.46 -33.44
C ALA A 197 -7.41 10.77 -33.26
N ASN A 198 -7.42 9.65 -32.54
CA ASN A 198 -6.24 8.83 -32.18
C ASN A 198 -5.20 9.52 -31.30
N ALA A 199 -5.48 10.73 -30.78
CA ALA A 199 -4.64 11.32 -29.75
C ALA A 199 -5.05 10.80 -28.37
N ILE A 200 -4.08 10.74 -27.46
CA ILE A 200 -4.27 10.34 -26.06
C ILE A 200 -3.91 11.53 -25.18
N VAL A 201 -4.70 11.71 -24.13
CA VAL A 201 -4.43 12.64 -23.04
C VAL A 201 -3.90 11.87 -21.85
N VAL A 202 -2.82 12.38 -21.24
CA VAL A 202 -2.31 11.88 -19.95
C VAL A 202 -2.81 12.79 -18.84
N TYR A 203 -3.49 12.20 -17.87
CA TYR A 203 -3.96 12.87 -16.66
C TYR A 203 -3.11 12.48 -15.45
N TYR A 204 -3.09 13.37 -14.46
CA TYR A 204 -2.44 13.15 -13.17
C TYR A 204 -3.37 13.49 -12.01
N ASN A 205 -3.37 12.67 -10.96
CA ASN A 205 -3.96 12.99 -9.67
C ASN A 205 -3.30 12.21 -8.53
N THR A 206 -3.77 12.44 -7.30
CA THR A 206 -3.42 11.68 -6.09
C THR A 206 -4.66 11.02 -5.47
N LEU A 207 -5.71 10.82 -6.25
CA LEU A 207 -6.97 10.18 -5.84
C LEU A 207 -6.92 8.66 -6.06
N GLY A 208 -5.97 8.16 -6.85
CA GLY A 208 -5.83 6.73 -7.16
C GLY A 208 -6.93 6.20 -8.08
N LYS A 209 -7.58 7.08 -8.84
CA LYS A 209 -8.73 6.75 -9.71
C LYS A 209 -8.70 7.56 -11.00
N PRO A 210 -9.19 7.02 -12.13
CA PRO A 210 -9.21 7.70 -13.42
C PRO A 210 -10.41 8.65 -13.52
N TYR A 211 -10.42 9.70 -12.70
CA TYR A 211 -11.47 10.73 -12.72
C TYR A 211 -10.97 11.95 -13.49
N SER A 212 -11.09 11.95 -14.81
CA SER A 212 -10.58 13.04 -15.67
C SER A 212 -11.11 14.43 -15.29
N ASN A 213 -12.36 14.52 -14.82
CA ASN A 213 -12.95 15.78 -14.33
C ASN A 213 -12.40 16.28 -12.98
N GLN A 214 -11.62 15.46 -12.27
CA GLN A 214 -10.98 15.77 -10.99
C GLN A 214 -9.45 15.63 -11.06
N SER A 215 -8.91 15.56 -12.28
CA SER A 215 -7.49 15.35 -12.53
C SER A 215 -6.89 16.50 -13.30
N GLU A 216 -5.58 16.69 -13.14
CA GLU A 216 -4.80 17.60 -13.96
C GLU A 216 -4.57 16.97 -15.33
N LYS A 217 -4.90 17.69 -16.40
CA LYS A 217 -4.43 17.34 -17.75
C LYS A 217 -2.96 17.77 -17.85
N THR A 218 -2.07 16.80 -18.07
CA THR A 218 -0.64 17.05 -18.14
C THR A 218 -0.21 17.46 -19.55
N ASP A 219 0.99 18.06 -19.67
CA ASP A 219 1.64 18.29 -20.97
C ASP A 219 2.36 17.03 -21.52
N LYS A 220 2.22 15.89 -20.83
CA LYS A 220 2.88 14.62 -21.17
C LYS A 220 2.13 13.90 -22.29
N GLY A 221 2.89 13.32 -23.22
CA GLY A 221 2.37 12.43 -24.25
C GLY A 221 2.51 10.96 -23.86
N LEU A 222 2.12 10.06 -24.79
CA LEU A 222 2.27 8.62 -24.61
C LEU A 222 3.72 8.18 -24.36
N SER A 223 4.70 8.82 -25.00
CA SER A 223 6.12 8.50 -24.78
C SER A 223 6.52 8.79 -23.33
N ASP A 224 6.15 9.96 -22.81
CA ASP A 224 6.43 10.32 -21.42
C ASP A 224 5.74 9.37 -20.43
N PHE A 225 4.53 8.89 -20.76
CA PHE A 225 3.82 7.90 -19.95
C PHE A 225 4.55 6.56 -19.93
N SER A 226 5.07 6.11 -21.08
CA SER A 226 5.94 4.93 -21.15
C SER A 226 7.23 5.12 -20.35
N ASP A 227 7.87 6.29 -20.44
CA ASP A 227 9.10 6.58 -19.70
C ASP A 227 8.86 6.60 -18.18
N ILE A 228 7.70 7.10 -17.73
CA ILE A 228 7.28 7.01 -16.32
C ILE A 228 7.18 5.55 -15.87
N ARG A 229 6.53 4.71 -16.68
CA ARG A 229 6.39 3.28 -16.40
C ARG A 229 7.74 2.63 -16.20
N GLU A 230 8.63 2.79 -17.18
CA GLU A 230 9.96 2.16 -17.17
C GLU A 230 10.82 2.68 -16.00
N GLY A 231 10.72 3.97 -15.67
CA GLY A 231 11.45 4.53 -14.52
C GLY A 231 11.04 3.94 -13.16
N TYR A 232 9.82 3.43 -13.02
CA TYR A 232 9.41 2.68 -11.83
C TYR A 232 9.84 1.22 -11.89
N LYS A 233 9.89 0.61 -13.08
CA LYS A 233 10.37 -0.77 -13.25
C LYS A 233 11.83 -0.97 -12.83
N GLU A 234 12.65 0.07 -12.96
CA GLU A 234 14.05 0.05 -12.48
C GLU A 234 14.17 -0.05 -10.95
N LYS A 235 13.08 0.20 -10.21
CA LYS A 235 13.03 0.21 -8.74
C LYS A 235 12.31 -0.99 -8.14
N LEU A 236 11.88 -1.95 -8.97
CA LEU A 236 11.18 -3.13 -8.48
C LEU A 236 12.08 -3.95 -7.56
N VAL A 237 11.48 -4.44 -6.49
CA VAL A 237 12.10 -5.40 -5.57
C VAL A 237 11.56 -6.78 -5.88
N THR A 238 12.47 -7.73 -6.09
CA THR A 238 12.12 -9.16 -6.12
C THR A 238 12.26 -9.74 -4.72
N LEU A 239 11.13 -10.08 -4.11
CA LEU A 239 11.10 -10.76 -2.81
C LEU A 239 11.56 -12.22 -2.95
N ASN A 240 12.18 -12.76 -1.91
CA ASN A 240 12.52 -14.17 -1.85
C ASN A 240 11.32 -14.96 -1.35
N LEU A 241 10.44 -15.34 -2.27
CA LEU A 241 9.24 -16.12 -1.97
C LEU A 241 9.58 -17.60 -1.81
N VAL A 242 9.01 -18.25 -0.79
CA VAL A 242 9.00 -19.70 -0.65
C VAL A 242 7.94 -20.25 -1.61
N PRO A 243 8.31 -21.07 -2.61
CA PRO A 243 7.33 -21.68 -3.52
C PRO A 243 6.36 -22.58 -2.74
N PHE A 244 5.10 -22.66 -3.17
CA PHE A 244 4.14 -23.56 -2.51
C PHE A 244 4.48 -25.06 -2.67
N SER A 245 5.38 -25.41 -3.59
CA SER A 245 5.97 -26.76 -3.66
C SER A 245 6.80 -27.13 -2.43
N GLU A 246 7.23 -26.15 -1.63
CA GLU A 246 7.99 -26.34 -0.38
C GLU A 246 7.12 -26.16 0.89
N TYR A 247 5.82 -25.86 0.75
CA TYR A 247 4.94 -25.57 1.88
C TYR A 247 4.62 -26.81 2.74
N LYS A 248 4.65 -28.02 2.18
CA LYS A 248 4.29 -29.29 2.85
C LYS A 248 5.25 -30.43 2.57
#